data_AF-A0A8X6MER1-F1
#
_entry.id   AF-A0A8X6MER1-F1
#
_cell.length_a   1.000
_cell.length_b   1.000
_cell.length_c   1.000
_cell.angle_alpha   90.00
_cell.angle_beta   90.00
_cell.angle_gamma   90.00
#
_symmetry.space_group_name_H-M   'P 1'
#
loop_
_entity.id
_entity.type
_entity.pdbx_description
1 polymer ?
#
loop_
_entity_poly.entity_id
_entity_poly.type
_entity_poly.pdbx_seq_one_letter_code
_entity_poly.pdbx_strand_id
1 'polypeptide(L)'
;MATFNRHFQFLYLLILFVIHPVIECVDRSLFKTCEQSGFCKRHRATEPRQSPYYLEMSSFKIYPTRLEGVIINSQNGVMLKLDLVALQNNMLQLKASELNPIRPRYEAREALVGEPEETKKGKLLAGFNWGLQKNEMNELCIRRSSKKADLRRTN
;
A
#
# COMPACT_ATOMS: atom_id res chain seq x y z
N MET A 1 40.43 46.14 23.37
CA MET A 1 40.25 44.68 23.61
C MET A 1 38.90 44.13 23.11
N ALA A 2 37.80 44.91 23.09
CA ALA A 2 36.49 44.43 22.63
C ALA A 2 36.35 44.17 21.11
N THR A 3 37.09 44.88 20.26
CA THR A 3 37.04 44.71 18.78
C THR A 3 37.74 43.43 18.31
N PHE A 4 38.86 43.07 18.95
CA PHE A 4 39.62 41.85 18.64
C PHE A 4 38.78 40.58 18.85
N ASN A 5 38.01 40.53 19.94
CA ASN A 5 37.10 39.42 20.23
C ASN A 5 35.93 39.34 19.21
N ARG A 6 35.46 40.50 18.74
CA ARG A 6 34.42 40.60 17.69
C ARG A 6 34.93 40.07 16.35
N HIS A 7 36.16 40.41 15.95
CA HIS A 7 36.77 39.88 14.73
C HIS A 7 36.98 38.36 14.78
N PHE A 8 37.38 37.82 15.94
CA PHE A 8 37.53 36.39 16.14
C PHE A 8 36.18 35.64 16.09
N GLN A 9 35.12 36.24 16.67
CA GLN A 9 33.76 35.71 16.59
C GLN A 9 33.21 35.74 15.16
N PHE A 10 33.48 36.80 14.39
CA PHE A 10 33.12 36.85 12.96
C PHE A 10 33.87 35.80 12.15
N LEU A 11 35.17 35.60 12.42
CA LEU A 11 35.97 34.57 11.76
C LEU A 11 35.42 33.16 12.05
N TYR A 12 35.06 32.89 13.30
CA TYR A 12 34.48 31.62 13.72
C TYR A 12 33.12 31.35 13.04
N LEU A 13 32.25 32.34 12.95
CA LEU A 13 30.97 32.21 12.24
C LEU A 13 31.16 32.00 10.73
N LEU A 14 32.15 32.66 10.12
CA LEU A 14 32.54 32.44 8.73
C LEU A 14 33.02 31.01 8.50
N ILE A 15 33.84 30.48 9.41
CA ILE A 15 34.31 29.09 9.38
C ILE A 15 33.13 28.13 9.48
N LEU A 16 32.20 28.31 10.43
CA LEU A 16 31.01 27.47 10.55
C LEU A 16 30.11 27.52 9.31
N PHE A 17 29.95 28.70 8.70
CA PHE A 17 29.18 28.87 7.47
C PHE A 17 29.80 28.12 6.27
N VAL A 18 31.14 28.11 6.16
CA VAL A 18 31.87 27.41 5.11
C VAL A 18 31.86 25.89 5.30
N ILE A 19 31.83 25.40 6.54
CA ILE A 19 31.81 23.96 6.83
C ILE A 19 30.40 23.37 6.68
N HIS A 20 29.34 24.18 6.86
CA HIS A 20 27.95 23.71 6.81
C HIS A 20 27.56 22.92 5.54
N PRO A 21 27.95 23.29 4.30
CA PRO A 21 27.62 22.52 3.10
C PRO A 21 28.44 21.23 2.93
N VAL A 22 29.49 21.00 3.72
CA VAL A 22 30.39 19.83 3.59
C VAL A 22 29.95 18.66 4.49
N ILE A 23 28.91 18.83 5.32
CA ILE A 23 28.39 17.80 6.23
C ILE A 23 27.33 16.93 5.54
N GLU A 24 27.46 16.68 4.24
CA GLU A 24 26.69 15.62 3.59
C GLU A 24 27.47 14.30 3.75
N CYS A 25 27.14 13.52 4.78
CA CYS A 25 27.79 12.24 5.11
C CYS A 25 27.60 11.15 4.04
N VAL A 26 26.84 11.43 2.97
CA VAL A 26 26.52 10.50 1.89
C VAL A 26 26.51 11.23 0.55
N ASP A 27 27.09 10.60 -0.48
CA ASP A 27 26.97 11.07 -1.85
C ASP A 27 25.62 10.66 -2.43
N ARG A 28 24.69 11.61 -2.52
CA ARG A 28 23.33 11.38 -3.05
C ARG A 28 23.32 10.97 -4.52
N SER A 29 24.37 11.28 -5.29
CA SER A 29 24.43 10.92 -6.71
C SER A 29 24.52 9.41 -6.95
N LEU A 30 24.99 8.66 -5.94
CA LEU A 30 25.06 7.19 -5.96
C LEU A 30 23.69 6.52 -5.74
N PHE A 31 22.69 7.27 -5.27
CA PHE A 31 21.36 6.74 -4.97
C PHE A 31 20.37 7.14 -6.07
N LYS A 32 19.60 6.15 -6.54
CA LYS A 32 18.58 6.41 -7.56
C LYS A 32 17.46 7.28 -7.01
N THR A 33 17.23 8.41 -7.65
CA THR A 33 16.00 9.21 -7.50
C THR A 33 14.81 8.50 -8.14
N CYS A 34 13.59 8.91 -7.80
CA CYS A 34 12.39 8.32 -8.40
C CYS A 34 12.31 8.49 -9.92
N GLU A 35 12.85 9.58 -10.47
CA GLU A 35 12.92 9.79 -11.93
C GLU A 35 13.91 8.85 -12.62
N GLN A 36 14.97 8.44 -11.93
CA GLN A 36 15.95 7.46 -12.42
C GLN A 36 15.47 6.01 -12.28
N SER A 37 14.37 5.77 -11.55
CA SER A 37 13.76 4.46 -11.41
C SER A 37 12.48 4.35 -12.23
N GLY A 38 12.52 3.56 -13.31
CA GLY A 38 11.40 3.45 -14.24
C GLY A 38 10.07 3.00 -13.60
N PHE A 39 10.12 2.14 -12.57
CA PHE A 39 8.89 1.76 -11.86
C PHE A 39 8.35 2.93 -11.03
N CYS A 40 9.19 3.65 -10.28
CA CYS A 40 8.73 4.75 -9.43
C CYS A 40 8.13 5.86 -10.31
N LYS A 41 8.82 6.23 -11.39
CA LYS A 41 8.36 7.23 -12.35
C LYS A 41 6.97 6.90 -12.91
N ARG A 42 6.75 5.67 -13.39
CA ARG A 42 5.44 5.26 -13.95
C ARG A 42 4.33 5.26 -12.90
N HIS A 43 4.58 4.72 -11.70
CA HIS A 43 3.56 4.69 -10.65
C HIS A 43 3.22 6.08 -10.11
N ARG A 44 4.20 6.98 -10.01
CA ARG A 44 3.95 8.38 -9.60
C ARG A 44 3.22 9.20 -10.65
N ALA A 45 3.38 8.88 -11.93
CA ALA A 45 2.65 9.51 -13.02
C ALA A 45 1.16 9.09 -13.10
N THR A 46 0.73 8.11 -12.29
CA THR A 46 -0.67 7.64 -12.30
C THR A 46 -1.58 8.62 -11.56
N GLU A 47 -2.69 9.02 -12.18
CA GLU A 47 -3.63 9.98 -11.59
C GLU A 47 -4.41 9.39 -10.40
N PRO A 48 -4.53 10.10 -9.25
CA PRO A 48 -5.17 9.57 -8.03
C PRO A 48 -6.66 9.22 -8.15
N ARG A 49 -7.36 9.76 -9.16
CA ARG A 49 -8.83 9.72 -9.22
C ARG A 49 -9.39 8.73 -10.24
N GLN A 50 -8.55 8.22 -11.15
CA GLN A 50 -8.98 7.30 -12.21
C GLN A 50 -8.28 5.94 -12.06
N SER A 51 -8.82 5.09 -11.17
CA SER A 51 -8.41 3.68 -11.18
C SER A 51 -9.01 3.02 -12.43
N PRO A 52 -8.24 2.28 -13.25
CA PRO A 52 -8.79 1.52 -14.38
C PRO A 52 -9.38 0.17 -13.94
N TYR A 53 -9.23 -0.23 -12.68
CA TYR A 53 -9.63 -1.55 -12.19
C TYR A 53 -11.10 -1.60 -11.76
N TYR A 54 -11.88 -2.56 -12.22
CA TYR A 54 -13.24 -2.81 -11.74
C TYR A 54 -13.41 -4.26 -11.26
N LEU A 55 -14.42 -4.48 -10.43
CA LEU A 55 -14.71 -5.77 -9.83
C LEU A 55 -15.71 -6.53 -10.69
N GLU A 56 -15.38 -7.75 -11.07
CA GLU A 56 -16.27 -8.65 -11.80
C GLU A 56 -17.22 -9.34 -10.82
N MET A 57 -18.39 -8.73 -10.56
CA MET A 57 -19.29 -9.18 -9.50
C MET A 57 -19.79 -10.61 -9.67
N SER A 58 -19.90 -11.09 -10.90
CA SER A 58 -20.31 -12.47 -11.20
C SER A 58 -19.30 -13.52 -10.70
N SER A 59 -18.04 -13.13 -10.52
CA SER A 59 -16.95 -14.03 -10.13
C SER A 59 -16.80 -14.22 -8.62
N PHE A 60 -17.52 -13.44 -7.80
CA PHE A 60 -17.31 -13.42 -6.36
C PHE A 60 -17.82 -14.70 -5.69
N LYS A 61 -16.96 -15.29 -4.87
CA LYS A 61 -17.27 -16.42 -4.01
C LYS A 61 -17.06 -16.02 -2.57
N ILE A 62 -18.05 -16.32 -1.73
CA ILE A 62 -18.05 -15.99 -0.32
C ILE A 62 -17.99 -17.27 0.47
N TYR A 63 -16.97 -17.36 1.32
CA TYR A 63 -16.75 -18.42 2.29
C TYR A 63 -16.92 -17.82 3.69
N PRO A 64 -16.93 -18.65 4.76
CA PRO A 64 -17.10 -18.15 6.12
C PRO A 64 -16.06 -17.09 6.52
N THR A 65 -14.81 -17.27 6.08
CA THR A 65 -13.66 -16.46 6.48
C THR A 65 -12.94 -15.80 5.30
N ARG A 66 -13.35 -16.10 4.06
CA ARG A 66 -12.69 -15.66 2.83
C ARG A 66 -13.68 -15.11 1.81
N LEU A 67 -13.26 -14.09 1.09
CA LEU A 67 -13.93 -13.54 -0.08
C LEU A 67 -12.96 -13.62 -1.25
N GLU A 68 -13.33 -14.34 -2.29
CA GLU A 68 -12.55 -14.45 -3.52
C GLU A 68 -13.31 -13.79 -4.66
N GLY A 69 -12.60 -13.18 -5.61
CA GLY A 69 -13.20 -12.60 -6.80
C GLY A 69 -12.16 -12.19 -7.84
N VAL A 70 -12.61 -11.62 -8.95
CA VAL A 70 -11.75 -11.15 -10.04
C VAL A 70 -11.86 -9.63 -10.17
N ILE A 71 -10.71 -8.98 -10.31
CA ILE A 71 -10.56 -7.58 -10.67
C ILE A 71 -10.05 -7.51 -12.11
N ILE A 72 -10.68 -6.72 -12.95
CA ILE A 72 -10.30 -6.54 -14.35
C ILE A 72 -9.82 -5.12 -14.55
N ASN A 73 -8.68 -4.97 -15.24
CA ASN A 73 -8.21 -3.67 -15.70
C ASN A 73 -8.90 -3.31 -17.02
N SER A 74 -9.68 -2.22 -17.04
CA SER A 74 -10.44 -1.80 -18.23
C SER A 74 -9.58 -1.31 -19.39
N GLN A 75 -8.31 -0.97 -19.17
CA GLN A 75 -7.42 -0.45 -20.21
C GLN A 75 -6.73 -1.55 -21.01
N ASN A 76 -6.38 -2.67 -20.36
CA ASN A 76 -5.60 -3.75 -20.99
C ASN A 76 -6.22 -5.14 -20.85
N GLY A 77 -7.36 -5.26 -20.15
CA GLY A 77 -8.08 -6.52 -19.96
C GLY A 77 -7.39 -7.51 -19.00
N VAL A 78 -6.30 -7.13 -18.34
CA VAL A 78 -5.59 -8.00 -17.40
C VAL A 78 -6.49 -8.31 -16.21
N MET A 79 -6.62 -9.61 -15.92
CA MET A 79 -7.41 -10.13 -14.81
C MET A 79 -6.51 -10.43 -13.61
N LEU A 80 -6.92 -9.95 -12.44
CA LEU A 80 -6.30 -10.20 -11.16
C LEU A 80 -7.26 -10.97 -10.27
N LYS A 81 -6.79 -12.03 -9.62
CA LYS A 81 -7.47 -12.68 -8.50
C LYS A 81 -7.36 -11.77 -7.27
N LEU A 82 -8.50 -11.49 -6.65
CA LEU A 82 -8.62 -10.82 -5.35
C LEU A 82 -8.98 -11.88 -4.31
N ASP A 83 -8.13 -12.03 -3.31
CA ASP A 83 -8.38 -12.85 -2.13
C ASP A 83 -8.38 -11.94 -0.89
N LEU A 84 -9.49 -11.95 -0.16
CA LEU A 84 -9.69 -11.22 1.08
C LEU A 84 -9.95 -12.22 2.19
N VAL A 85 -9.07 -12.25 3.18
CA VAL A 85 -9.11 -13.25 4.27
C VAL A 85 -9.23 -12.54 5.62
N ALA A 86 -10.26 -12.93 6.37
CA ALA A 86 -10.47 -12.51 7.73
C ALA A 86 -9.50 -13.25 8.67
N LEU A 87 -8.60 -12.52 9.32
CA LEU A 87 -7.62 -13.09 10.24
C LEU A 87 -8.01 -12.82 11.70
N GLN A 88 -7.39 -13.55 12.62
CA GLN A 88 -7.48 -13.26 14.05
C GLN A 88 -6.97 -11.84 14.38
N ASN A 89 -7.25 -11.40 15.61
CA ASN A 89 -6.84 -10.09 16.13
C ASN A 89 -7.35 -8.90 15.29
N ASN A 90 -8.55 -9.03 14.72
CA ASN A 90 -9.21 -8.00 13.92
C ASN A 90 -8.40 -7.54 12.69
N MET A 91 -7.58 -8.44 12.14
CA MET A 91 -6.80 -8.20 10.92
C MET A 91 -7.53 -8.70 9.67
N LEU A 92 -7.20 -8.07 8.54
CA LEU A 92 -7.68 -8.45 7.21
C LEU A 92 -6.47 -8.56 6.30
N GLN A 93 -6.34 -9.68 5.60
CA GLN A 93 -5.33 -9.86 4.56
C GLN A 93 -5.98 -9.66 3.20
N LEU A 94 -5.47 -8.68 2.44
CA LEU A 94 -5.83 -8.46 1.04
C LEU A 94 -4.68 -8.92 0.17
N LYS A 95 -4.97 -9.87 -0.73
CA LYS A 95 -4.02 -10.33 -1.75
C LYS A 95 -4.62 -10.09 -3.13
N ALA A 96 -3.86 -9.39 -3.97
CA ALA A 96 -4.14 -9.23 -5.38
C ALA A 96 -3.03 -9.93 -6.17
N SER A 97 -3.38 -10.90 -6.99
CA SER A 97 -2.43 -11.68 -7.79
C SER A 97 -2.92 -11.76 -9.23
N GLU A 98 -2.02 -11.87 -10.20
CA GLU A 98 -2.45 -12.11 -11.58
C GLU A 98 -3.18 -13.45 -11.66
N LEU A 99 -4.29 -13.48 -12.40
CA LEU A 99 -5.07 -14.72 -12.56
C LEU A 99 -4.28 -15.76 -13.38
N ASN A 100 -3.58 -15.31 -14.42
CA ASN A 100 -2.78 -16.13 -15.31
C ASN A 100 -1.38 -15.51 -15.50
N PRO A 101 -0.48 -15.61 -14.50
CA PRO A 101 0.86 -15.06 -14.60
C PRO A 101 1.74 -15.90 -15.53
N ILE A 102 2.63 -15.26 -16.30
CA ILE A 102 3.64 -15.97 -17.12
C ILE A 102 4.60 -16.77 -16.21
N ARG A 103 4.90 -16.23 -15.03
CA ARG A 103 5.70 -16.86 -13.98
C ARG A 103 5.12 -16.48 -12.62
N PRO A 104 5.15 -17.38 -11.62
CA PRO A 104 4.68 -17.06 -10.27
C PRO A 104 5.31 -15.77 -9.74
N ARG A 105 4.48 -14.87 -9.22
CA ARG A 105 4.97 -13.64 -8.57
C ARG A 105 5.55 -13.99 -7.21
N TYR A 106 6.56 -13.22 -6.80
CA TYR A 106 7.22 -13.40 -5.52
C TYR A 106 6.23 -13.20 -4.36
N GLU A 107 6.31 -14.07 -3.35
CA GLU A 107 5.57 -13.99 -2.09
C GLU A 107 6.57 -14.03 -0.93
N ALA A 108 6.61 -12.97 -0.12
CA ALA A 108 7.53 -12.84 1.01
C ALA A 108 7.06 -13.65 2.24
N ARG A 109 7.11 -14.99 2.13
CA ARG A 109 6.64 -15.91 3.19
C ARG A 109 7.59 -15.93 4.38
N GLU A 110 8.87 -15.69 4.15
CA GLU A 110 9.94 -15.64 5.15
C GLU A 110 9.79 -14.49 6.17
N ALA A 111 8.99 -13.47 5.85
CA ALA A 111 8.68 -12.39 6.79
C ALA A 111 7.64 -12.80 7.84
N LEU A 112 6.93 -13.92 7.63
CA LEU A 112 5.92 -14.44 8.54
C LEU A 112 6.53 -15.53 9.43
N VAL A 113 6.25 -15.45 10.74
CA VAL A 113 6.65 -16.49 11.71
C VAL A 113 5.88 -17.80 11.47
N GLY A 114 4.68 -17.70 10.90
CA GLY A 114 3.82 -18.81 10.51
C GLY A 114 2.63 -18.32 9.70
N GLU A 115 1.83 -19.24 9.16
CA GLU A 115 0.61 -18.90 8.44
C GLU A 115 -0.40 -18.22 9.39
N PRO A 116 -0.90 -17.00 9.07
CA PRO A 116 -1.85 -16.31 9.93
C PRO A 116 -3.16 -17.08 10.08
N GLU A 117 -3.65 -17.20 11.31
CA GLU A 117 -4.90 -17.92 11.59
C GLU A 117 -6.14 -17.13 11.15
N GLU A 118 -7.08 -17.81 10.49
CA GLU A 118 -8.35 -17.24 10.05
C GLU A 118 -9.34 -17.08 11.21
N THR A 119 -10.09 -15.97 11.23
CA THR A 119 -11.14 -15.77 12.23
C THR A 119 -12.50 -16.24 11.72
N LYS A 120 -13.08 -17.24 12.40
CA LYS A 120 -14.47 -17.67 12.17
C LYS A 120 -15.51 -16.76 12.85
N LYS A 121 -15.06 -15.80 13.67
CA LYS A 121 -15.93 -14.87 14.42
C LYS A 121 -16.46 -13.72 13.57
N GLY A 122 -16.07 -13.66 12.30
CA GLY A 122 -16.57 -12.71 11.32
C GLY A 122 -17.57 -13.31 10.36
N LYS A 123 -18.65 -12.59 10.04
CA LYS A 123 -19.60 -12.98 9.00
C LYS A 123 -19.32 -12.14 7.76
N LEU A 124 -18.85 -12.78 6.70
CA LEU A 124 -18.82 -12.18 5.36
C LEU A 124 -20.24 -12.21 4.79
N LEU A 125 -20.85 -11.04 4.60
CA LEU A 125 -22.20 -10.85 4.05
C LEU A 125 -22.09 -10.24 2.65
N ALA A 126 -22.61 -10.89 1.61
CA ALA A 126 -22.91 -10.18 0.37
C ALA A 126 -24.29 -9.51 0.48
N GLY A 127 -24.32 -8.19 0.28
CA GLY A 127 -25.54 -7.50 -0.10
C GLY A 127 -25.70 -7.47 -1.62
N PHE A 128 -26.92 -7.30 -2.11
CA PHE A 128 -27.27 -7.26 -3.54
C PHE A 128 -26.50 -6.19 -4.38
N ASN A 129 -25.69 -5.35 -3.74
CA ASN A 129 -24.76 -4.37 -4.34
C ASN A 129 -23.39 -4.27 -3.62
N TRP A 130 -23.05 -5.19 -2.70
CA TRP A 130 -21.95 -5.04 -1.74
C TRP A 130 -21.34 -6.38 -1.32
N GLY A 131 -20.03 -6.42 -1.05
CA GLY A 131 -19.41 -7.43 -0.19
C GLY A 131 -19.07 -6.79 1.15
N LEU A 132 -19.59 -7.35 2.24
CA LEU A 132 -19.37 -6.90 3.62
C LEU A 132 -18.61 -7.98 4.39
N GLN A 133 -17.59 -7.60 5.15
CA GLN A 133 -17.09 -8.42 6.26
C GLN A 133 -17.50 -7.76 7.55
N LYS A 134 -18.28 -8.43 8.40
CA LYS A 134 -18.70 -7.90 9.70
C LYS A 134 -18.17 -8.76 10.85
N ASN A 135 -17.31 -8.18 11.67
CA ASN A 135 -17.01 -8.66 13.03
C ASN A 135 -17.69 -7.71 14.03
N GLU A 136 -17.76 -8.07 15.32
CA GLU A 136 -18.36 -7.23 16.38
C GLU A 136 -17.78 -5.79 16.46
N MET A 137 -16.62 -5.51 15.85
CA MET A 137 -15.96 -4.19 15.87
C MET A 137 -15.61 -3.58 14.49
N ASN A 138 -15.59 -4.34 13.39
CA ASN A 138 -15.09 -3.88 12.09
C ASN A 138 -16.00 -4.31 10.92
N GLU A 139 -16.22 -3.41 9.97
CA GLU A 139 -16.95 -3.60 8.71
C GLU A 139 -16.06 -3.28 7.49
N LEU A 140 -15.74 -4.28 6.65
CA LEU A 140 -15.13 -4.02 5.33
C LEU A 140 -16.22 -3.88 4.29
N CYS A 141 -16.30 -2.72 3.63
CA CYS A 141 -17.27 -2.42 2.57
C CYS A 141 -16.58 -2.39 1.20
N ILE A 142 -16.95 -3.30 0.31
CA ILE A 142 -16.51 -3.25 -1.10
C ILE A 142 -17.64 -2.66 -1.93
N ARG A 143 -17.41 -1.47 -2.52
CA ARG A 143 -18.42 -0.77 -3.31
C ARG A 143 -18.38 -1.19 -4.78
N ARG A 144 -19.55 -1.46 -5.36
CA ARG A 144 -19.72 -1.80 -6.79
C ARG A 144 -19.44 -0.63 -7.74
N SER A 145 -19.76 0.59 -7.33
CA SER A 145 -19.68 1.80 -8.15
C SER A 145 -18.37 2.59 -7.99
N SER A 146 -17.70 2.50 -6.84
CA SER A 146 -16.37 3.07 -6.67
C SER A 146 -15.39 1.93 -6.51
N LYS A 147 -14.37 1.90 -7.37
CA LYS A 147 -13.25 0.96 -7.44
C LYS A 147 -12.38 0.97 -6.16
N LYS A 148 -13.02 0.76 -5.00
CA LYS A 148 -12.54 1.07 -3.66
C LYS A 148 -13.07 0.04 -2.67
N ALA A 149 -12.17 -0.46 -1.84
CA ALA A 149 -12.50 -1.11 -0.59
C ALA A 149 -12.39 -0.06 0.54
N ASP A 150 -13.38 -0.01 1.43
CA ASP A 150 -13.46 0.92 2.55
C ASP A 150 -13.57 0.10 3.84
N LEU A 151 -12.56 0.19 4.71
CA LEU A 151 -12.56 -0.48 6.00
C LEU A 151 -13.08 0.50 7.06
N ARG A 152 -14.18 0.13 7.71
CA ARG A 152 -14.87 0.91 8.73
C ARG A 152 -14.81 0.19 10.07
N ARG A 153 -14.79 0.96 11.15
CA ARG A 153 -15.01 0.45 12.51
C ARG A 153 -16.49 0.65 12.84
N THR A 154 -17.18 -0.39 13.27
CA THR A 154 -18.53 -0.25 13.82
C THR A 154 -18.41 0.25 15.25
N ASN A 155 -19.01 1.41 15.53
CA ASN A 155 -19.28 1.85 16.89
C ASN A 155 -20.48 1.09 17.47
#